data_AF-A0A971CKR2-F1
#
_entry.id   AF-A0A971CKR2-F1
#
_cell.length_a   1.000
_cell.length_b   1.000
_cell.length_c   1.000
_cell.angle_alpha   90.00
_cell.angle_beta   90.00
_cell.angle_gamma   90.00
#
_symmetry.space_group_name_H-M   'P 1'
#
loop_
_entity.id
_entity.type
_entity.pdbx_description
1 polymer ?
#
loop_
_entity_poly.entity_id
_entity_poly.type
_entity_poly.pdbx_seq_one_letter_code
_entity_poly.pdbx_strand_id
1 'polypeptide(L)'
;MKIIVHSLFLGVLCLAMSGCASASFGSRKEFVTVEATGYCKCGECCGWRRNLLLQPVYAYGPMKGERKKVGVTASGTKAKKGTIAADTSVFPFGTKMKIPGYGSGVVEDRGGAITGHKIDLFFRTHKQALEWGRQMVRVEVIRP
;
A
#
# COMPACT_ATOMS: atom_id res chain seq x y z
N MET A 1 82.37 -9.50 -4.42
CA MET A 1 81.10 -10.09 -3.92
C MET A 1 80.10 -10.03 -5.07
N LYS A 2 79.85 -11.15 -5.79
CA LYS A 2 78.55 -11.88 -5.83
C LYS A 2 77.35 -10.89 -5.93
N ILE A 3 76.47 -10.90 -6.93
CA ILE A 3 75.61 -12.01 -7.37
C ILE A 3 75.06 -11.75 -8.80
N ILE A 4 75.04 -12.82 -9.59
CA ILE A 4 74.34 -13.06 -10.87
C ILE A 4 72.83 -13.25 -10.62
N VAL A 5 71.92 -12.71 -11.43
CA VAL A 5 70.87 -13.51 -12.15
C VAL A 5 69.98 -12.67 -13.09
N HIS A 6 69.84 -13.17 -14.31
CA HIS A 6 68.74 -12.86 -15.24
C HIS A 6 67.38 -13.30 -14.67
N SER A 7 66.32 -12.58 -15.01
CA SER A 7 65.00 -13.19 -15.25
C SER A 7 64.15 -12.27 -16.12
N LEU A 8 64.00 -12.67 -17.38
CA LEU A 8 62.84 -12.36 -18.20
C LEU A 8 61.61 -13.05 -17.57
N PHE A 9 60.50 -12.33 -17.42
CA PHE A 9 59.14 -12.87 -17.43
C PHE A 9 58.27 -11.79 -18.10
N LEU A 10 58.01 -11.92 -19.40
CA LEU A 10 56.80 -12.52 -19.99
C LEU A 10 55.51 -11.92 -19.41
N GLY A 11 54.78 -11.20 -20.27
CA GLY A 11 53.68 -10.34 -19.87
C GLY A 11 52.37 -11.05 -19.54
N VAL A 12 51.40 -10.22 -19.16
CA VAL A 12 49.98 -10.54 -19.26
C VAL A 12 49.26 -9.31 -19.82
N LEU A 13 48.90 -9.46 -21.08
CA LEU A 13 47.87 -8.73 -21.80
C LEU A 13 46.49 -9.11 -21.23
N CYS A 14 45.55 -8.17 -21.30
CA CYS A 14 44.10 -8.42 -21.28
C CYS A 14 43.48 -8.91 -19.95
N LEU A 15 42.70 -8.05 -19.32
CA LEU A 15 41.25 -7.96 -19.58
C LEU A 15 40.70 -6.80 -18.77
N ALA A 16 40.22 -5.78 -19.48
CA ALA A 16 39.25 -4.86 -18.93
C ALA A 16 38.07 -5.71 -18.43
N MET A 17 37.94 -5.83 -17.11
CA MET A 17 36.68 -6.28 -16.52
C MET A 17 35.72 -5.10 -16.66
N SER A 18 35.19 -4.94 -17.87
CA SER A 18 33.85 -4.42 -18.10
C SER A 18 32.89 -5.33 -17.33
N GLY A 19 32.78 -5.07 -16.03
CA GLY A 19 31.65 -5.55 -15.26
C GLY A 19 30.42 -4.84 -15.76
N CYS A 20 29.84 -5.33 -16.85
CA CYS A 20 28.41 -5.16 -17.09
C CYS A 20 27.72 -5.88 -15.93
N ALA A 21 27.59 -5.21 -14.80
CA ALA A 21 26.61 -5.55 -13.79
C ALA A 21 25.25 -5.32 -14.44
N SER A 22 24.79 -6.32 -15.20
CA SER A 22 23.38 -6.52 -15.45
C SER A 22 22.75 -6.76 -14.08
N ALA A 23 22.47 -5.66 -13.38
CA ALA A 23 21.65 -5.66 -12.18
C ALA A 23 20.37 -6.35 -12.58
N SER A 24 20.24 -7.61 -12.16
CA SER A 24 19.02 -8.36 -12.34
C SER A 24 17.93 -7.53 -11.68
N PHE A 25 17.05 -6.93 -12.50
CA PHE A 25 15.90 -6.14 -12.08
C PHE A 25 14.84 -7.08 -11.48
N GLY A 26 15.23 -7.94 -10.55
CA GLY A 26 14.33 -8.62 -9.65
C GLY A 26 13.97 -7.60 -8.59
N SER A 27 12.78 -7.02 -8.69
CA SER A 27 12.29 -6.06 -7.70
C SER A 27 12.41 -6.68 -6.31
N ARG A 28 13.25 -6.09 -5.46
CA ARG A 28 13.33 -6.46 -4.05
C ARG A 28 11.94 -6.24 -3.47
N LYS A 29 11.28 -7.31 -3.03
CA LYS A 29 9.97 -7.23 -2.38
C LYS A 29 10.08 -6.32 -1.15
N GLU A 30 9.34 -5.23 -1.15
CA GLU A 30 9.23 -4.31 0.00
C GLU A 30 8.22 -4.90 0.99
N PHE A 31 8.63 -5.06 2.25
CA PHE A 31 7.74 -5.49 3.32
C PHE A 31 7.66 -4.40 4.38
N VAL A 32 6.43 -4.01 4.72
CA VAL A 32 6.15 -2.94 5.67
C VAL A 32 5.18 -3.45 6.72
N THR A 33 5.46 -3.17 8.00
CA THR A 33 4.51 -3.44 9.08
C THR A 33 3.55 -2.26 9.21
N VAL A 34 2.25 -2.53 9.17
CA VAL A 34 1.20 -1.52 9.23
C VAL A 34 0.15 -1.89 10.29
N GLU A 35 -0.53 -0.90 10.85
CA GLU A 35 -1.77 -1.11 11.60
C GLU A 35 -2.92 -1.24 10.59
N ALA A 36 -3.53 -2.42 10.49
CA ALA A 36 -4.66 -2.67 9.61
C ALA A 36 -5.97 -2.75 10.40
N THR A 37 -6.96 -1.97 9.97
CA THR A 37 -8.36 -2.07 10.40
C THR A 37 -9.26 -2.55 9.26
N GLY A 38 -10.53 -2.80 9.57
CA GLY A 38 -11.54 -3.08 8.56
C GLY A 38 -12.64 -2.01 8.53
N TYR A 39 -13.13 -1.71 7.34
CA TYR A 39 -14.30 -0.84 7.14
C TYR A 39 -15.26 -1.41 6.10
N CYS A 40 -16.44 -0.81 5.99
CA CYS A 40 -17.41 -1.15 4.95
C CYS A 40 -18.19 0.11 4.55
N LYS A 41 -19.10 0.00 3.58
CA LYS A 41 -19.89 1.15 3.08
C LYS A 41 -20.96 1.69 4.05
N CYS A 42 -21.08 1.17 5.27
CA CYS A 42 -22.14 1.58 6.20
C CYS A 42 -21.96 3.02 6.70
N GLY A 43 -23.02 3.57 7.29
CA GLY A 43 -23.02 4.95 7.81
C GLY A 43 -22.01 5.18 8.92
N GLU A 44 -21.81 4.17 9.77
CA GLU A 44 -20.88 4.21 10.90
C GLU A 44 -19.41 4.27 10.42
N CYS A 45 -19.01 3.36 9.53
CA CYS A 45 -17.66 3.34 8.98
C CYS A 45 -17.36 4.54 8.07
N CYS A 46 -18.32 4.97 7.25
CA CYS A 46 -18.11 6.01 6.23
C CYS A 46 -18.66 7.40 6.60
N GLY A 47 -19.07 7.61 7.85
CA GLY A 47 -19.48 8.91 8.38
C GLY A 47 -20.70 9.52 7.70
N TRP A 48 -21.74 8.72 7.44
CA TRP A 48 -22.97 9.19 6.82
C TRP A 48 -24.23 8.71 7.52
N ARG A 49 -25.32 9.47 7.36
CA ARG A 49 -26.66 9.14 7.86
C ARG A 49 -27.70 9.41 6.79
N ARG A 50 -28.93 8.95 7.00
CA ARG A 50 -30.07 9.36 6.17
C ARG A 50 -30.68 10.66 6.71
N ASN A 51 -30.98 11.60 5.82
CA ASN A 51 -31.81 12.76 6.15
C ASN A 51 -33.31 12.38 6.15
N LEU A 52 -34.20 13.35 6.37
CA LEU A 52 -35.66 13.13 6.37
C LEU A 52 -36.19 12.57 5.05
N LEU A 53 -35.49 12.84 3.93
CA LEU A 53 -35.81 12.31 2.60
C LEU A 53 -35.14 10.95 2.31
N LEU A 54 -34.62 10.29 3.34
CA LEU A 54 -33.89 9.01 3.25
C LEU A 54 -32.61 9.06 2.39
N GLN A 55 -32.11 10.26 2.08
CA GLN A 55 -30.91 10.46 1.27
C GLN A 55 -29.65 10.36 2.14
N PRO A 56 -28.57 9.71 1.66
CA PRO A 56 -27.31 9.68 2.38
C PRO A 56 -26.66 11.06 2.38
N VAL A 57 -26.36 11.55 3.57
CA VAL A 57 -25.67 12.82 3.80
C VAL A 57 -24.51 12.65 4.75
N TYR A 58 -23.48 13.50 4.66
CA TYR A 58 -22.39 13.50 5.63
C TYR A 58 -22.95 13.75 7.05
N ALA A 59 -22.56 12.91 8.00
CA ALA A 59 -23.06 12.98 9.37
C ALA A 59 -22.34 14.06 10.20
N TYR A 60 -21.07 14.31 9.88
CA TYR A 60 -20.17 15.24 10.55
C TYR A 60 -19.14 15.81 9.56
N GLY A 61 -18.30 16.73 10.04
CA GLY A 61 -17.28 17.41 9.24
C GLY A 61 -17.81 18.64 8.49
N PRO A 62 -16.95 19.30 7.68
CA PRO A 62 -17.30 20.56 7.01
C PRO A 62 -18.49 20.44 6.05
N MET A 63 -18.67 19.28 5.42
CA MET A 63 -19.77 19.00 4.49
C MET A 63 -21.04 18.45 5.18
N LYS A 64 -21.16 18.56 6.51
CA LYS A 64 -22.28 17.96 7.27
C LYS A 64 -23.63 18.37 6.68
N GLY A 65 -24.47 17.39 6.37
CA GLY A 65 -25.80 17.60 5.79
C GLY A 65 -25.82 17.61 4.25
N GLU A 66 -24.67 17.76 3.58
CA GLU A 66 -24.57 17.64 2.12
C GLU A 66 -24.68 16.19 1.66
N ARG A 67 -25.13 16.00 0.41
CA ARG A 67 -25.34 14.67 -0.18
C ARG A 67 -24.01 13.92 -0.34
N LYS A 68 -23.95 12.70 0.19
CA LYS A 68 -22.77 11.83 0.07
C LYS A 68 -22.95 10.77 -1.01
N LYS A 69 -21.94 10.60 -1.86
CA LYS A 69 -21.81 9.45 -2.76
C LYS A 69 -21.28 8.24 -1.98
N VAL A 70 -22.18 7.37 -1.51
CA VAL A 70 -21.80 6.20 -0.70
C VAL A 70 -21.10 5.15 -1.57
N GLY A 71 -19.98 4.60 -1.06
CA GLY A 71 -19.22 3.53 -1.72
C GLY A 71 -18.36 3.99 -2.90
N VAL A 72 -18.13 5.30 -3.05
CA VAL A 72 -17.15 5.86 -3.98
C VAL A 72 -15.89 6.20 -3.20
N THR A 73 -14.74 5.70 -3.66
CA THR A 73 -13.44 5.92 -3.04
C THR A 73 -12.88 7.30 -3.37
N ALA A 74 -11.85 7.73 -2.66
CA ALA A 74 -11.13 8.97 -2.96
C ALA A 74 -10.47 9.00 -4.36
N SER A 75 -10.12 7.85 -4.94
CA SER A 75 -9.63 7.75 -6.33
C SER A 75 -10.76 7.80 -7.38
N GLY A 76 -12.02 7.78 -6.95
CA GLY A 76 -13.21 7.82 -7.81
C GLY A 76 -13.75 6.45 -8.24
N THR A 77 -13.17 5.35 -7.75
CA THR A 77 -13.66 3.99 -8.05
C THR A 77 -14.78 3.57 -7.09
N LYS A 78 -15.47 2.45 -7.40
CA LYS A 78 -16.43 1.84 -6.47
C LYS A 78 -15.69 0.94 -5.49
N ALA A 79 -15.87 1.19 -4.20
CA ALA A 79 -15.26 0.39 -3.15
C ALA A 79 -15.75 -1.06 -3.23
N LYS A 80 -14.80 -2.00 -3.21
CA LYS A 80 -15.04 -3.45 -3.32
C LYS A 80 -13.95 -4.20 -2.54
N LYS A 81 -14.10 -5.52 -2.36
CA LYS A 81 -13.02 -6.33 -1.77
C LYS A 81 -11.74 -6.09 -2.57
N GLY A 82 -10.65 -5.77 -1.87
CA GLY A 82 -9.37 -5.35 -2.45
C GLY A 82 -9.16 -3.82 -2.46
N THR A 83 -10.19 -3.00 -2.24
CA THR A 83 -10.01 -1.57 -1.99
C THR A 83 -9.34 -1.37 -0.62
N ILE A 84 -8.31 -0.51 -0.59
CA ILE A 84 -7.57 -0.14 0.62
C ILE A 84 -7.65 1.38 0.77
N ALA A 85 -8.02 1.83 1.97
CA ALA A 85 -7.81 3.20 2.41
C ALA A 85 -6.43 3.31 3.07
N ALA A 86 -5.66 4.34 2.71
CA ALA A 86 -4.33 4.58 3.26
C ALA A 86 -3.98 6.08 3.25
N ASP A 87 -2.90 6.43 3.93
CA ASP A 87 -2.25 7.73 3.75
C ASP A 87 -1.53 7.76 2.40
N THR A 88 -2.03 8.57 1.46
CA THR A 88 -1.45 8.64 0.11
C THR A 88 -0.09 9.32 0.04
N SER A 89 0.35 10.00 1.10
CA SER A 89 1.73 10.51 1.18
C SER A 89 2.74 9.40 1.46
N VAL A 90 2.30 8.31 2.10
CA VAL A 90 3.11 7.12 2.41
C VAL A 90 2.90 6.01 1.39
N PHE A 91 1.64 5.75 1.01
CA PHE A 91 1.23 4.75 0.04
C PHE A 91 0.38 5.41 -1.06
N PRO A 92 0.98 5.91 -2.14
CA PRO A 92 0.26 6.57 -3.22
C PRO A 92 -0.86 5.70 -3.80
N PHE A 93 -1.89 6.34 -4.37
CA PHE A 93 -2.94 5.61 -5.09
C PHE A 93 -2.33 4.68 -6.13
N GLY A 94 -2.90 3.47 -6.26
CA GLY A 94 -2.37 2.42 -7.14
C GLY A 94 -1.33 1.51 -6.48
N THR A 95 -0.82 1.84 -5.29
CA THR A 95 0.03 0.93 -4.49
C THR A 95 -0.71 -0.39 -4.28
N LYS A 96 -0.10 -1.49 -4.70
CA LYS A 96 -0.64 -2.84 -4.52
C LYS A 96 -0.07 -3.46 -3.25
N MET A 97 -0.89 -4.18 -2.54
CA MET A 97 -0.52 -4.81 -1.28
C MET A 97 -0.98 -6.25 -1.25
N LYS A 98 -0.16 -7.16 -0.71
CA LYS A 98 -0.61 -8.50 -0.29
C LYS A 98 -0.64 -8.56 1.22
N ILE A 99 -1.85 -8.66 1.76
CA ILE A 99 -2.11 -8.65 3.20
C ILE A 99 -2.46 -10.08 3.64
N PRO A 100 -1.66 -10.69 4.55
CA PRO A 100 -2.00 -11.99 5.14
C PRO A 100 -3.42 -11.99 5.72
N GLY A 101 -4.21 -13.03 5.45
CA GLY A 101 -5.59 -13.15 5.94
C GLY A 101 -6.66 -12.37 5.16
N TYR A 102 -6.30 -11.29 4.45
CA TYR A 102 -7.24 -10.52 3.63
C TYR A 102 -7.13 -10.82 2.12
N GLY A 103 -5.90 -10.96 1.63
CA GLY A 103 -5.57 -11.17 0.21
C GLY A 103 -4.89 -9.96 -0.43
N SER A 104 -4.99 -9.85 -1.76
CA SER A 104 -4.43 -8.73 -2.51
C SER A 104 -5.38 -7.53 -2.56
N GLY A 105 -4.83 -6.32 -2.52
CA GLY A 105 -5.58 -5.09 -2.65
C GLY A 105 -4.77 -3.94 -3.25
N VAL A 106 -5.45 -2.81 -3.49
CA VAL A 106 -4.93 -1.61 -4.11
C VAL A 106 -5.36 -0.40 -3.28
N VAL A 107 -4.45 0.54 -3.06
CA VAL A 107 -4.78 1.82 -2.45
C VAL A 107 -5.60 2.64 -3.43
N GLU A 108 -6.87 2.81 -3.11
CA GLU A 108 -7.85 3.55 -3.91
C GLU A 108 -8.59 4.60 -3.06
N ASP A 109 -8.49 4.53 -1.74
CA ASP A 109 -9.29 5.34 -0.84
C ASP A 109 -8.45 6.06 0.21
N ARG A 110 -9.06 7.04 0.89
CA ARG A 110 -8.45 7.79 1.99
C ARG A 110 -9.45 7.93 3.13
N GLY A 111 -8.96 7.93 4.37
CA GLY A 111 -9.74 8.23 5.55
C GLY A 111 -9.03 9.24 6.43
N GLY A 112 -9.77 10.17 7.04
CA GLY A 112 -9.17 11.23 7.87
C GLY A 112 -8.39 10.69 9.09
N ALA A 113 -8.77 9.51 9.59
CA ALA A 113 -8.08 8.82 10.68
C ALA A 113 -7.03 7.78 10.20
N ILE A 114 -6.85 7.63 8.89
CA ILE A 114 -5.94 6.67 8.26
C ILE A 114 -4.70 7.43 7.78
N THR A 115 -3.77 7.66 8.71
CA THR A 115 -2.54 8.43 8.50
C THR A 115 -1.29 7.60 8.79
N GLY A 116 -0.16 7.93 8.16
CA GLY A 116 1.09 7.21 8.31
C GLY A 116 1.03 5.75 7.83
N HIS A 117 1.54 4.82 8.65
CA HIS A 117 1.58 3.39 8.37
C HIS A 117 0.30 2.66 8.80
N LYS A 118 -0.85 3.32 8.65
CA LYS A 118 -2.18 2.78 8.93
C LYS A 118 -2.89 2.50 7.61
N ILE A 119 -3.58 1.36 7.55
CA ILE A 119 -4.44 1.01 6.42
C ILE A 119 -5.81 0.56 6.91
N ASP A 120 -6.82 0.76 6.07
CA ASP A 120 -8.19 0.31 6.33
C ASP A 120 -8.68 -0.55 5.16
N LEU A 121 -9.07 -1.78 5.46
CA LEU A 121 -9.37 -2.81 4.46
C LEU A 121 -10.88 -2.86 4.20
N PHE A 122 -11.29 -2.77 2.94
CA PHE A 122 -12.72 -2.79 2.62
C PHE A 122 -13.32 -4.20 2.71
N PHE A 123 -14.40 -4.31 3.49
CA PHE A 123 -15.25 -5.49 3.58
C PHE A 123 -16.66 -5.19 3.05
N ARG A 124 -17.34 -6.26 2.61
CA ARG A 124 -18.71 -6.13 2.08
C ARG A 124 -19.72 -5.77 3.17
N THR A 125 -19.49 -6.25 4.39
CA THR A 125 -20.38 -6.04 5.54
C THR A 125 -19.62 -5.50 6.74
N HIS A 126 -20.34 -4.79 7.62
CA HIS A 126 -19.79 -4.29 8.87
C HIS A 126 -19.33 -5.44 9.79
N LYS A 127 -20.09 -6.55 9.81
CA LYS A 127 -19.72 -7.74 10.56
C LYS A 127 -18.34 -8.28 10.17
N GLN A 128 -18.04 -8.38 8.87
CA GLN A 128 -16.73 -8.85 8.40
C GLN A 128 -15.59 -7.89 8.78
N ALA A 129 -15.86 -6.58 8.76
CA ALA A 129 -14.90 -5.58 9.22
C ALA A 129 -14.60 -5.72 10.72
N LEU A 130 -15.62 -5.98 11.54
CA LEU A 130 -15.45 -6.26 12.97
C LEU A 130 -14.72 -7.59 13.23
N GLU A 131 -15.04 -8.64 12.48
CA GLU A 131 -14.37 -9.94 12.55
C GLU A 131 -12.88 -9.84 12.21
N TRP A 132 -12.50 -8.95 11.28
CA TRP A 132 -11.10 -8.65 11.00
C TRP A 132 -10.40 -7.92 12.16
N GLY A 133 -11.10 -6.99 12.81
CA GLY A 133 -10.59 -6.23 13.96
C GLY A 133 -9.47 -5.24 13.61
N ARG A 134 -8.70 -4.84 14.64
CA ARG A 134 -7.48 -4.03 14.49
C ARG A 134 -6.28 -4.91 14.79
N GLN A 135 -5.29 -4.90 13.90
CA GLN A 135 -4.10 -5.74 14.06
C GLN A 135 -2.88 -5.17 13.35
N MET A 136 -1.69 -5.50 13.86
CA MET A 136 -0.43 -5.22 13.19
C MET A 136 -0.14 -6.34 12.20
N VAL A 137 0.05 -5.99 10.92
CA VAL A 137 0.30 -6.96 9.85
C VAL A 137 1.52 -6.57 9.05
N ARG A 138 2.34 -7.56 8.68
CA ARG A 138 3.46 -7.38 7.76
C ARG A 138 2.99 -7.60 6.34
N VAL A 139 3.02 -6.56 5.53
CA VAL A 139 2.42 -6.49 4.20
C VAL A 139 3.50 -6.43 3.13
N GLU A 140 3.33 -7.19 2.04
CA GLU A 140 4.13 -7.02 0.81
C GLU A 140 3.58 -5.82 0.04
N VAL A 141 4.42 -4.82 -0.24
CA VAL A 141 4.06 -3.57 -0.90
C VAL A 141 4.70 -3.50 -2.29
N ILE A 142 3.91 -3.11 -3.29
CA ILE A 142 4.35 -2.87 -4.66
C ILE A 142 3.88 -1.48 -5.05
N ARG A 143 4.83 -0.54 -5.13
CA ARG A 143 4.56 0.86 -5.49
C ARG A 143 4.33 0.99 -7.00
N PRO A 144 3.48 1.93 -7.44
CA PRO A 144 3.27 2.23 -8.85
C PRO A 144 4.49 2.85 -9.52
#